data_AF-A0A0F6QZT4-F1
#
_entry.id   AF-A0A0F6QZT4-F1
#
_cell.length_a   1.000
_cell.length_b   1.000
_cell.length_c   1.000
_cell.angle_alpha   90.00
_cell.angle_beta   90.00
_cell.angle_gamma   90.00
#
_symmetry.space_group_name_H-M   'P 1'
#
loop_
_entity.id
_entity.type
_entity.pdbx_description
1 polymer ?
#
loop_
_entity_poly.entity_id
_entity_poly.type
_entity_poly.pdbx_seq_one_letter_code
_entity_poly.pdbx_strand_id
1 'polypeptide(L)'
;MSHNVRRVAIIGADPASLRAAEQLVRAGMCVDIVTSQTAPHGLLRHLGGGCPDGSVARLRLLGNVRVGEDLTIPEINAHAAADDLPAELQRRGVAFTYWEGLCDATLSDAPIDWDRITTRASLAPVCF
;
A
#
# COMPACT_ATOMS: atom_id res chain seq x y z
N MET A 1 20.07 0.94 -16.55
CA MET A 1 19.07 -0.03 -17.07
C MET A 1 17.93 -0.07 -16.06
N SER A 2 16.89 0.73 -16.27
CA SER A 2 15.72 0.71 -15.38
C SER A 2 15.03 -0.62 -15.54
N HIS A 3 15.12 -1.49 -14.53
CA HIS A 3 14.19 -2.60 -14.40
C HIS A 3 12.79 -1.99 -14.42
N ASN A 4 11.99 -2.35 -15.43
CA ASN A 4 10.60 -1.94 -15.54
C ASN A 4 9.84 -2.67 -14.43
N VAL A 5 9.83 -2.09 -13.23
CA VAL A 5 9.18 -2.66 -12.06
C VAL A 5 7.68 -2.63 -12.34
N ARG A 6 7.09 -3.80 -12.58
CA ARG A 6 5.66 -3.91 -12.86
C ARG A 6 4.90 -3.59 -11.58
N ARG A 7 4.04 -2.59 -11.66
CA ARG A 7 3.14 -2.19 -10.59
C ARG A 7 1.72 -2.64 -10.90
N VAL A 8 1.07 -3.25 -9.91
CA VAL A 8 -0.28 -3.82 -10.00
C VAL A 8 -1.20 -3.13 -9.00
N ALA A 9 -2.41 -2.78 -9.43
CA ALA A 9 -3.44 -2.28 -8.52
C ALA A 9 -4.35 -3.41 -8.01
N ILE A 10 -4.66 -3.39 -6.72
CA ILE A 10 -5.66 -4.23 -6.06
C ILE A 10 -6.77 -3.33 -5.57
N ILE A 11 -8.01 -3.70 -5.86
CA ILE A 11 -9.20 -2.98 -5.41
C ILE A 11 -9.74 -3.61 -4.14
N GLY A 12 -9.83 -2.83 -3.07
CA GLY A 12 -10.26 -3.27 -1.75
C GLY A 12 -9.09 -3.51 -0.79
N ALA A 13 -9.38 -3.42 0.52
CA ALA A 13 -8.41 -3.62 1.60
C ALA A 13 -8.87 -4.72 2.59
N ASP A 14 -9.71 -5.63 2.12
CA ASP A 14 -10.14 -6.81 2.87
C ASP A 14 -8.98 -7.83 3.04
N PRO A 15 -9.12 -8.85 3.90
CA PRO A 15 -8.06 -9.83 4.15
C PRO A 15 -7.55 -10.55 2.89
N ALA A 16 -8.40 -10.83 1.90
CA ALA A 16 -7.94 -11.50 0.67
C ALA A 16 -7.08 -10.55 -0.18
N SER A 17 -7.49 -9.29 -0.28
CA SER A 17 -6.73 -8.23 -0.96
C SER A 17 -5.36 -8.00 -0.31
N LEU A 18 -5.30 -7.95 1.03
CA LEU A 18 -4.03 -7.80 1.75
C LEU A 18 -3.12 -9.03 1.57
N ARG A 19 -3.68 -10.24 1.55
CA ARG A 19 -2.91 -11.46 1.28
C ARG A 19 -2.39 -11.51 -0.15
N ALA A 20 -3.18 -11.10 -1.13
CA ALA A 20 -2.73 -10.97 -2.51
C ALA A 20 -1.58 -9.94 -2.61
N ALA A 21 -1.72 -8.78 -1.97
CA ALA A 21 -0.66 -7.77 -1.93
C ALA A 21 0.64 -8.35 -1.36
N GLU A 22 0.58 -9.06 -0.23
CA GLU A 22 1.75 -9.71 0.37
C GLU A 22 2.47 -10.65 -0.63
N GLN A 23 1.71 -11.53 -1.31
CA GLN A 23 2.29 -12.50 -2.25
C GLN A 23 2.91 -11.81 -3.46
N LEU A 24 2.27 -10.77 -4.00
CA LEU A 24 2.78 -10.04 -5.16
C LEU A 24 4.04 -9.23 -4.82
N VAL A 25 4.09 -8.62 -3.63
CA VAL A 25 5.30 -7.92 -3.16
C VAL A 25 6.44 -8.91 -2.90
N ARG A 26 6.17 -10.09 -2.31
CA ARG A 26 7.15 -11.18 -2.17
C ARG A 26 7.67 -11.67 -3.53
N ALA A 27 6.82 -11.70 -4.55
CA ALA A 27 7.20 -11.99 -5.93
C ALA A 27 8.00 -10.85 -6.62
N GLY A 28 8.28 -9.75 -5.90
CA GLY A 28 9.10 -8.64 -6.39
C GLY A 28 8.33 -7.58 -7.16
N MET A 29 6.98 -7.62 -7.15
CA MET A 29 6.15 -6.60 -7.81
C MET A 29 5.88 -5.41 -6.89
N CYS A 30 5.57 -4.27 -7.51
CA CYS A 30 5.00 -3.14 -6.79
C CYS A 30 3.48 -3.27 -6.75
N VAL A 31 2.86 -2.89 -5.64
CA VAL A 31 1.42 -3.02 -5.44
C VAL A 31 0.84 -1.70 -4.96
N ASP A 32 -0.28 -1.31 -5.57
CA ASP A 32 -1.15 -0.23 -5.10
C ASP A 32 -2.45 -0.83 -4.59
N ILE A 33 -2.79 -0.59 -3.33
CA ILE A 33 -4.08 -0.95 -2.77
C ILE A 33 -4.98 0.28 -2.87
N VAL A 34 -6.08 0.16 -3.61
CA VAL A 34 -7.08 1.23 -3.80
C VAL A 34 -8.34 0.86 -3.03
N THR A 35 -8.75 1.68 -2.08
CA THR A 35 -9.92 1.40 -1.24
C THR A 35 -10.77 2.64 -1.00
N SER A 36 -12.09 2.45 -0.92
CA SER A 36 -13.03 3.51 -0.56
C SER A 36 -13.00 3.86 0.93
N GLN A 37 -12.36 3.04 1.76
CA GLN A 37 -12.19 3.30 3.18
C GLN A 37 -11.13 4.40 3.39
N THR A 38 -11.44 5.36 4.27
CA THR A 38 -10.57 6.54 4.52
C THR A 38 -9.28 6.18 5.25
N ALA A 39 -9.30 5.18 6.13
CA ALA A 39 -8.11 4.76 6.87
C ALA A 39 -7.92 3.25 6.73
N PRO A 40 -6.74 2.77 6.32
CA PRO A 40 -6.44 1.36 6.48
C PRO A 40 -6.43 0.99 7.96
N HIS A 41 -6.81 -0.24 8.27
CA HIS A 41 -7.09 -0.81 9.60
C HIS A 41 -5.93 -0.79 10.62
N GLY A 42 -5.12 0.27 10.74
CA GLY A 42 -3.97 0.36 11.66
C GLY A 42 -2.81 -0.61 11.36
N LEU A 43 -3.05 -1.65 10.55
CA LEU A 43 -2.13 -2.74 10.23
C LEU A 43 -0.88 -2.30 9.46
N LEU A 44 -0.98 -1.24 8.65
CA LEU A 44 0.15 -0.75 7.85
C LEU A 44 1.16 0.07 8.66
N ARG A 45 0.81 0.48 9.88
CA ARG A 45 1.71 1.25 10.76
C ARG A 45 2.98 0.47 11.13
N HIS A 46 2.96 -0.87 11.03
CA HIS A 46 4.09 -1.74 11.32
C HIS A 46 5.01 -2.01 10.12
N LEU A 47 4.62 -1.61 8.90
CA LEU A 47 5.37 -1.89 7.67
C LEU A 47 6.35 -0.79 7.26
N GLY A 48 6.65 0.16 8.15
CA GLY A 48 7.55 1.28 7.90
C GLY A 48 6.88 2.31 6.99
N GLY A 49 6.30 3.36 7.57
CA GLY A 49 5.75 4.46 6.80
C GLY A 49 6.85 5.44 6.40
N GLY A 50 6.79 5.93 5.16
CA GLY A 50 7.68 6.97 4.64
C GLY A 50 8.92 6.37 3.97
N CYS A 51 8.88 6.28 2.64
CA CYS A 51 10.03 5.90 1.87
C CYS A 51 11.04 7.06 1.82
N PRO A 52 12.35 6.82 2.02
CA PRO A 52 13.36 7.85 1.78
C PRO A 52 13.26 8.39 0.35
N ASP A 53 13.56 9.67 0.15
CA ASP A 53 13.55 10.29 -1.16
C ASP A 53 14.43 9.50 -2.15
N GLY A 54 13.86 9.17 -3.31
CA GLY A 54 14.53 8.39 -4.36
C GLY A 54 14.44 6.87 -4.20
N SER A 55 13.81 6.35 -3.13
CA SER A 55 13.49 4.92 -3.02
C SER A 55 12.15 4.58 -3.67
N VAL A 56 11.99 3.32 -4.10
CA VAL A 56 10.78 2.84 -4.79
C VAL A 56 9.87 2.17 -3.78
N ALA A 57 8.70 2.76 -3.51
CA ALA A 57 7.68 2.17 -2.66
C ALA A 57 7.11 0.89 -3.29
N ARG A 58 7.39 -0.28 -2.71
CA ARG A 58 6.83 -1.56 -3.19
C ARG A 58 5.37 -1.73 -2.83
N LEU A 59 4.90 -1.10 -1.76
CA LEU A 59 3.49 -1.10 -1.41
C LEU A 59 3.02 0.33 -1.18
N ARG A 60 1.97 0.73 -1.90
CA ARG A 60 1.23 1.96 -1.65
C ARG A 60 -0.20 1.63 -1.29
N LEU A 61 -0.80 2.46 -0.47
CA LEU A 61 -2.23 2.44 -0.21
C LEU A 61 -2.81 3.81 -0.50
N LEU A 62 -3.88 3.81 -1.28
CA LEU A 62 -4.68 4.95 -1.65
C LEU A 62 -6.09 4.72 -1.09
N GLY A 63 -6.38 5.36 0.03
CA GLY A 63 -7.67 5.29 0.72
C GLY A 63 -8.59 6.45 0.36
N ASN A 64 -9.87 6.30 0.67
CA ASN A 64 -10.93 7.22 0.26
C ASN A 64 -11.06 7.37 -1.28
N VAL A 65 -10.75 6.33 -2.05
CA VAL A 65 -10.88 6.31 -3.51
C VAL A 65 -12.00 5.34 -3.92
N ARG A 66 -12.99 5.86 -4.62
CA ARG A 66 -14.17 5.13 -5.10
C ARG A 66 -13.99 4.74 -6.56
N VAL A 67 -13.80 3.44 -6.79
CA VAL A 67 -13.69 2.90 -8.15
C VAL A 67 -15.04 2.98 -8.86
N GLY A 68 -15.05 3.58 -10.04
CA GLY A 68 -16.24 3.90 -10.83
C GLY A 68 -16.80 5.31 -10.62
N GLU A 69 -16.36 6.02 -9.58
CA GLU A 69 -16.71 7.42 -9.33
C GLU A 69 -15.48 8.34 -9.55
N ASP A 70 -14.40 8.10 -8.80
CA ASP A 70 -13.17 8.90 -8.88
C ASP A 70 -12.30 8.48 -10.06
N LEU A 71 -12.17 7.15 -10.25
CA LEU A 71 -11.42 6.50 -11.32
C LEU A 71 -12.09 5.18 -11.74
N THR A 72 -12.10 4.89 -13.03
CA THR A 72 -12.53 3.61 -13.60
C THR A 72 -11.40 2.57 -13.54
N ILE A 73 -11.75 1.28 -13.65
CA ILE A 73 -10.76 0.19 -13.67
C ILE A 73 -9.72 0.36 -14.78
N PRO A 74 -10.08 0.71 -16.03
CA PRO A 74 -9.08 0.93 -17.08
C PRO A 74 -8.10 2.08 -16.75
N GLU A 75 -8.59 3.17 -16.16
CA GLU A 75 -7.75 4.28 -15.73
C GLU A 75 -6.79 3.84 -14.61
N ILE A 76 -7.30 3.14 -13.59
CA ILE A 76 -6.45 2.62 -12.50
C ILE A 76 -5.35 1.73 -13.05
N ASN A 77 -5.67 0.83 -13.99
CA ASN A 77 -4.68 -0.05 -14.60
C ASN A 77 -3.61 0.72 -15.38
N ALA A 78 -4.02 1.72 -16.18
CA ALA A 78 -3.11 2.56 -16.93
C ALA A 78 -2.16 3.36 -16.01
N HIS A 79 -2.72 3.98 -14.97
CA HIS A 79 -1.96 4.83 -14.05
C HIS A 79 -1.11 4.05 -13.06
N ALA A 80 -1.53 2.84 -12.66
CA ALA A 80 -0.67 1.94 -11.90
C ALA A 80 0.55 1.51 -12.73
N ALA A 81 0.36 1.14 -14.00
CA ALA A 81 1.44 0.76 -14.89
C ALA A 81 2.41 1.92 -15.19
N ALA A 82 1.91 3.15 -15.24
CA ALA A 82 2.70 4.38 -15.41
C ALA A 82 3.31 4.91 -14.10
N ASP A 83 3.00 4.29 -12.96
CA ASP A 83 3.42 4.72 -11.63
C ASP A 83 2.98 6.14 -11.22
N ASP A 84 1.86 6.63 -11.77
CA ASP A 84 1.39 8.01 -11.60
C ASP A 84 -0.01 8.13 -10.96
N LEU A 85 -0.57 7.02 -10.47
CA LEU A 85 -1.90 6.97 -9.84
C LEU A 85 -2.14 8.02 -8.73
N PRO A 86 -1.19 8.26 -7.79
CA PRO A 86 -1.37 9.34 -6.80
C PRO A 86 -1.43 10.74 -7.45
N ALA A 87 -0.61 10.98 -8.49
CA ALA A 87 -0.57 12.24 -9.21
C ALA A 87 -1.86 12.48 -10.01
N GLU A 88 -2.44 11.42 -10.57
CA GLU A 88 -3.75 11.45 -11.23
C GLU A 88 -4.86 11.91 -10.27
N LEU A 89 -4.94 11.27 -9.10
CA LEU A 89 -5.94 11.61 -8.08
C LEU A 89 -5.80 13.06 -7.61
N GLN A 90 -4.57 13.50 -7.38
CA GLN A 90 -4.28 14.89 -7.01
C GLN A 90 -4.70 15.87 -8.11
N ARG A 91 -4.44 15.55 -9.38
CA ARG A 91 -4.80 16.40 -10.52
C ARG A 91 -6.32 16.52 -10.70
N ARG A 92 -7.07 15.47 -10.36
CA ARG A 92 -8.55 15.48 -10.34
C ARG A 92 -9.15 16.20 -9.12
N GLY A 93 -8.32 16.57 -8.14
CA GLY A 93 -8.80 17.15 -6.88
C GLY A 93 -9.53 16.15 -5.99
N VAL A 94 -9.30 14.84 -6.17
CA VAL A 94 -9.87 13.80 -5.31
C VAL A 94 -9.17 13.86 -3.96
N ALA A 95 -9.93 14.00 -2.88
CA ALA A 95 -9.37 13.91 -1.53
C ALA A 95 -9.13 12.44 -1.20
N PHE A 96 -7.86 12.03 -1.10
CA PHE A 96 -7.48 10.65 -0.78
C PHE A 96 -6.49 10.61 0.39
N THR A 97 -6.45 9.48 1.08
CA THR A 97 -5.39 9.19 2.04
C THR A 97 -4.30 8.37 1.38
N TYR A 98 -3.06 8.67 1.73
CA TYR A 98 -1.89 8.02 1.13
C TYR A 98 -1.00 7.42 2.19
N TRP A 99 -0.53 6.21 1.92
CA TRP A 99 0.51 5.55 2.68
C TRP A 99 1.43 4.79 1.72
N GLU A 100 2.71 4.74 2.06
CA GLU A 100 3.72 3.98 1.33
C GLU A 100 4.69 3.30 2.29
N GLY A 101 5.24 2.17 1.86
CA GLY A 101 6.26 1.43 2.59
C GLY A 101 6.88 0.30 1.77
N LEU A 102 7.66 -0.53 2.44
CA LEU A 102 8.43 -1.63 1.84
C LEU A 102 9.41 -1.14 0.75
N CYS A 103 10.12 -0.05 1.05
CA CYS A 103 10.96 0.69 0.11
C CYS A 103 12.33 0.04 -0.12
N ASP A 104 12.78 -0.77 0.84
CA ASP A 104 13.94 -1.65 0.67
C ASP A 104 13.51 -2.97 0.04
N ALA A 105 14.30 -3.45 -0.92
CA ALA A 105 14.00 -4.64 -1.74
C ALA A 105 13.88 -5.95 -0.95
N THR A 106 14.10 -5.93 0.36
CA THR A 106 14.00 -7.08 1.24
C THR A 106 12.76 -6.96 2.14
N LEU A 107 11.67 -7.60 1.72
CA LEU A 107 10.82 -8.25 2.71
C LEU A 107 11.72 -9.28 3.38
N SER A 108 12.25 -8.94 4.56
CA SER A 108 13.12 -9.84 5.28
C SER A 108 12.36 -11.15 5.54
N ASP A 109 12.92 -12.27 5.09
CA ASP A 109 12.48 -13.62 5.51
C ASP A 109 12.83 -13.90 6.99
N ALA A 110 13.38 -12.91 7.70
CA ALA A 110 13.55 -13.00 9.14
C ALA A 110 12.20 -13.32 9.79
N PRO A 111 12.14 -14.33 10.68
CA PRO A 111 10.95 -14.64 11.43
C PRO A 111 10.39 -13.39 12.11
N ILE A 112 9.08 -13.18 11.97
CA ILE A 112 8.38 -12.15 12.72
C ILE A 112 8.56 -12.47 14.21
N ASP A 113 9.22 -11.58 14.93
CA ASP A 113 9.40 -11.67 16.38
C ASP A 113 8.06 -11.31 17.07
N TRP A 114 7.25 -12.36 17.29
CA TRP A 114 5.94 -12.25 17.91
C TRP A 114 6.00 -11.76 19.35
N ASP A 115 7.07 -12.04 20.09
CA ASP A 115 7.24 -11.59 21.47
C ASP A 115 7.45 -10.07 21.52
N ARG A 116 8.29 -9.56 20.62
CA ARG A 116 8.51 -8.11 20.50
C ARG A 116 7.25 -7.36 20.05
N ILE A 117 6.46 -7.94 19.13
CA ILE A 117 5.18 -7.35 18.71
C ILE A 117 4.20 -7.33 19.86
N THR A 118 4.03 -8.44 20.55
CA THR A 118 3.07 -8.59 21.66
C THR A 118 3.41 -7.63 22.80
N THR A 119 4.70 -7.52 23.16
CA THR A 119 5.20 -6.60 24.18
C THR A 119 4.96 -5.13 23.83
N ARG A 120 4.97 -4.77 22.54
CA ARG A 120 4.67 -3.40 22.10
C ARG A 120 3.17 -3.14 21.99
N ALA A 121 2.40 -4.14 21.56
CA ALA A 121 0.95 -4.05 21.46
C ALA A 121 0.28 -3.94 22.84
N SER A 122 0.83 -4.62 23.86
CA SER A 122 0.36 -4.52 25.25
C SER A 122 0.59 -3.14 25.89
N LEU A 123 1.38 -2.27 25.26
CA LEU A 123 1.59 -0.88 25.69
C LEU A 123 0.62 0.11 25.03
N ALA A 124 -0.21 -0.33 24.07
CA ALA A 124 -1.26 0.51 23.50
C ALA A 124 -2.50 0.46 24.41
N PRO A 125 -2.92 1.58 25.03
CA PRO A 125 -4.12 1.58 25.85
C PRO A 125 -5.34 1.30 24.96
N VAL A 126 -6.06 0.22 25.26
CA VAL A 126 -7.37 -0.06 24.68
C VAL A 126 -8.38 0.74 25.50
N CYS A 127 -8.81 1.88 24.98
CA CYS A 127 -9.91 2.64 25.56
C CYS A 127 -11.23 2.07 25.01
N PHE A 128 -12.11 1.62 25.91
CA PHE A 128 -13.52 1.31 25.60
C PHE A 128 -14.38 2.56 25.77
#